data_AF-A0A536LG96-F1
#
_entry.id   AF-A0A536LG96-F1
#
_cell.length_a   1.000
_cell.length_b   1.000
_cell.length_c   1.000
_cell.angle_alpha   90.00
_cell.angle_beta   90.00
_cell.angle_gamma   90.00
#
_symmetry.space_group_name_H-M   'P 1'
#
loop_
_entity.id
_entity.type
_entity.pdbx_description
1 polymer ?
#
loop_
_entity_poly.entity_id
_entity_poly.type
_entity_poly.pdbx_seq_one_letter_code
_entity_poly.pdbx_strand_id
1 'polypeptide(L)'
;MQQPVASTQELAQELVFREHQIALLQVEASMLAAELLRSGFLEDEGYNSPTDWLRFNCHLTDKVASDRINVGEHLAELPMSVDYLRDGEIGYSHLSVMARTAEAVGKRFAERELLPLALELTPGKFYYKTLHYRHSV
;
A
#
# COMPACT_ATOMS: atom_id res chain seq x y z
N MET A 1 -19.65 19.32 -32.56
CA MET A 1 -20.31 19.17 -31.25
C MET A 1 -19.25 19.39 -30.18
N GLN A 2 -19.33 20.48 -29.42
CA GLN A 2 -18.50 20.66 -28.21
C GLN A 2 -19.12 19.81 -27.12
N GLN A 3 -18.37 18.85 -26.58
CA GLN A 3 -18.77 18.15 -25.37
C GLN A 3 -18.88 19.17 -24.23
N PRO A 4 -19.88 19.03 -23.34
CA PRO A 4 -19.94 19.84 -22.13
C PRO A 4 -18.66 19.60 -21.32
N VAL A 5 -17.95 20.67 -21.00
CA VAL A 5 -16.78 20.63 -20.11
C VAL A 5 -17.30 20.28 -18.71
N ALA A 6 -16.81 19.19 -18.13
CA ALA A 6 -17.14 18.79 -16.76
C ALA A 6 -16.84 19.95 -15.79
N SER A 7 -17.73 20.15 -14.82
CA SER A 7 -17.53 21.11 -13.74
C SER A 7 -16.31 20.73 -12.89
N THR A 8 -15.71 21.71 -12.21
CA THR A 8 -14.59 21.46 -11.29
C THR A 8 -14.94 20.43 -10.21
N GLN A 9 -16.19 20.38 -9.77
CA GLN A 9 -16.65 19.41 -8.78
C GLN A 9 -16.69 17.99 -9.34
N GLU A 10 -17.17 17.82 -10.58
CA GLU A 10 -17.14 16.52 -11.26
C GLU A 10 -15.70 16.06 -11.50
N LEU A 11 -14.78 16.96 -11.88
CA LEU A 11 -13.36 16.65 -12.02
C LEU A 11 -12.73 16.19 -10.68
N ALA A 12 -13.07 16.84 -9.57
CA ALA A 12 -12.57 16.47 -8.25
C ALA A 12 -13.09 15.09 -7.80
N GLN A 13 -14.37 14.81 -8.00
CA GLN A 13 -14.97 13.52 -7.68
C GLN A 13 -14.37 12.39 -8.54
N GLU A 14 -14.19 12.66 -9.83
CA GLU A 14 -13.58 11.71 -10.75
C GLU A 14 -12.14 11.39 -10.37
N LEU A 15 -11.36 12.40 -9.94
CA LEU A 15 -9.99 12.18 -9.45
C LEU A 15 -9.97 11.27 -8.21
N VAL A 16 -10.84 11.53 -7.22
CA VAL A 16 -10.94 10.69 -6.02
C VAL A 16 -11.28 9.25 -6.39
N PHE A 17 -12.25 9.06 -7.29
CA PHE A 17 -12.63 7.74 -7.75
C PHE A 17 -11.48 7.05 -8.50
N ARG A 18 -10.75 7.75 -9.38
CA ARG A 18 -9.59 7.17 -10.08
C ARG A 18 -8.45 6.79 -9.14
N GLU A 19 -8.14 7.63 -8.15
CA GLU A 19 -7.13 7.31 -7.14
C GLU A 19 -7.53 6.09 -6.29
N HIS A 20 -8.82 5.93 -5.97
CA HIS A 20 -9.33 4.73 -5.30
C HIS A 20 -9.15 3.47 -6.17
N GLN A 21 -9.51 3.54 -7.45
CA GLN A 21 -9.28 2.42 -8.37
C GLN A 21 -7.80 2.06 -8.52
N ILE A 22 -6.92 3.07 -8.56
CA ILE A 22 -5.47 2.86 -8.53
C ILE A 22 -5.08 2.15 -7.24
N ALA A 23 -5.55 2.59 -6.08
CA ALA A 23 -5.23 1.95 -4.80
C ALA A 23 -5.62 0.46 -4.75
N LEU A 24 -6.76 0.08 -5.36
CA LEU A 24 -7.17 -1.32 -5.48
C LEU A 24 -6.21 -2.13 -6.35
N LEU A 25 -5.89 -1.64 -7.56
CA LEU A 25 -4.91 -2.28 -8.46
C LEU A 25 -3.53 -2.40 -7.82
N GLN A 26 -3.18 -1.43 -6.97
CA GLN A 26 -1.94 -1.43 -6.21
C GLN A 26 -1.89 -2.54 -5.14
N VAL A 27 -3.03 -2.87 -4.50
CA VAL A 27 -3.15 -4.04 -3.60
C VAL A 27 -3.03 -5.34 -4.38
N GLU A 28 -3.69 -5.46 -5.53
CA GLU A 28 -3.59 -6.65 -6.39
C GLU A 28 -2.14 -6.87 -6.87
N ALA A 29 -1.46 -5.80 -7.30
CA ALA A 29 -0.05 -5.84 -7.67
C ALA A 29 0.85 -6.28 -6.50
N SER A 30 0.52 -5.88 -5.27
CA SER A 30 1.21 -6.35 -4.06
C SER A 30 1.02 -7.84 -3.81
N MET A 31 -0.19 -8.36 -4.01
CA MET A 31 -0.45 -9.81 -3.89
C MET A 31 0.40 -10.61 -4.88
N LEU A 32 0.46 -10.15 -6.13
CA LEU A 32 1.29 -10.76 -7.17
C LEU A 32 2.79 -10.67 -6.86
N ALA A 33 3.25 -9.52 -6.36
CA ALA A 33 4.65 -9.33 -5.96
C ALA A 33 5.07 -10.31 -4.86
N ALA A 34 4.23 -10.49 -3.84
CA ALA A 34 4.52 -11.43 -2.76
C ALA A 34 4.45 -12.90 -3.23
N GLU A 35 3.56 -13.23 -4.18
CA GLU A 35 3.50 -14.58 -4.75
C GLU A 35 4.72 -14.88 -5.63
N LEU A 36 5.16 -13.93 -6.46
CA LEU A 36 6.39 -14.05 -7.25
C LEU A 36 7.62 -14.24 -6.38
N LEU A 37 7.68 -13.57 -5.23
CA LEU A 37 8.77 -13.77 -4.27
C LEU A 37 8.75 -15.17 -3.66
N ARG A 38 7.56 -15.71 -3.33
CA ARG A 38 7.43 -17.05 -2.74
C ARG A 38 7.67 -18.19 -3.72
N SER A 39 7.51 -17.97 -5.02
CA SER A 39 7.60 -19.03 -6.02
C SER A 39 9.02 -19.48 -6.37
N GLY A 40 10.05 -18.76 -5.94
CA GLY A 40 11.45 -19.00 -6.33
C GLY A 40 11.81 -18.47 -7.73
N PHE A 41 10.83 -17.91 -8.46
CA PHE A 41 11.01 -17.41 -9.83
C PHE A 41 12.15 -16.39 -9.97
N LEU A 42 12.34 -15.54 -8.96
CA LEU A 42 13.39 -14.51 -8.99
C LEU A 42 14.80 -15.09 -8.99
N GLU A 43 14.99 -16.20 -8.29
CA GLU A 43 16.26 -16.93 -8.22
C GLU A 43 16.52 -17.67 -9.54
N ASP A 44 15.49 -18.33 -10.09
CA ASP A 44 15.54 -19.03 -11.37
C ASP A 44 15.91 -18.10 -12.53
N GLU A 45 15.41 -16.86 -12.51
CA GLU A 45 15.69 -15.83 -13.52
C GLU A 45 16.98 -15.03 -13.25
N GLY A 46 17.72 -15.36 -12.18
CA GLY A 46 19.04 -14.78 -11.89
C GLY A 46 19.03 -13.33 -11.36
N TYR A 47 17.95 -12.88 -10.72
CA TYR A 47 17.88 -11.56 -10.11
C TYR A 47 18.55 -11.54 -8.73
N ASN A 48 19.25 -10.45 -8.40
CA ASN A 48 20.06 -10.33 -7.17
C ASN A 48 19.28 -9.85 -5.94
N SER A 49 18.08 -9.31 -6.13
CA SER A 49 17.22 -8.77 -5.08
C SER A 49 15.75 -9.01 -5.42
N PRO A 50 14.89 -9.27 -4.42
CA PRO A 50 13.44 -9.27 -4.58
C PRO A 50 12.89 -8.04 -5.32
N THR A 51 13.52 -6.87 -5.16
CA THR A 51 13.05 -5.62 -5.78
C THR A 51 13.54 -5.42 -7.21
N ASP A 52 14.63 -6.07 -7.65
CA ASP A 52 15.25 -5.78 -8.95
C ASP A 52 14.32 -6.14 -10.11
N TRP A 53 13.62 -7.27 -10.03
CA TRP A 53 12.67 -7.67 -11.06
C TRP A 53 11.54 -6.67 -11.23
N LEU A 54 10.97 -6.17 -10.12
CA LEU A 54 9.91 -5.16 -10.13
C LEU A 54 10.41 -3.81 -10.67
N ARG A 55 11.64 -3.43 -10.33
CA ARG A 55 12.24 -2.19 -10.84
C ARG A 55 12.46 -2.26 -12.34
N PHE A 56 12.97 -3.38 -12.84
CA PHE A 56 13.24 -3.57 -14.26
C PHE A 56 11.95 -3.73 -15.09
N ASN A 57 11.08 -4.67 -14.69
CA ASN A 57 9.91 -5.07 -15.48
C ASN A 57 8.66 -4.25 -15.19
N CYS A 58 8.53 -3.65 -14.01
CA CYS A 58 7.38 -2.81 -13.64
C CYS A 58 7.75 -1.31 -13.56
N HIS A 59 8.99 -0.95 -13.87
CA HIS A 59 9.48 0.44 -13.89
C HIS A 59 9.27 1.20 -12.58
N LEU A 60 9.36 0.47 -11.45
CA LEU A 60 9.19 1.03 -10.12
C LEU A 60 10.51 1.60 -9.59
N THR A 61 10.41 2.61 -8.73
CA THR A 61 11.54 2.96 -7.86
C THR A 61 11.74 1.86 -6.82
N ASP A 62 12.94 1.76 -6.26
CA ASP A 62 13.26 0.74 -5.26
C ASP A 62 12.34 0.81 -4.03
N LYS A 63 11.99 2.02 -3.59
CA LYS A 63 11.05 2.23 -2.50
C LYS A 63 9.65 1.69 -2.82
N VAL A 64 9.15 1.95 -4.03
CA VAL A 64 7.81 1.49 -4.44
C VAL A 64 7.80 -0.03 -4.63
N ALA A 65 8.87 -0.62 -5.17
CA ALA A 65 9.02 -2.07 -5.27
C ALA A 65 9.03 -2.72 -3.88
N SER A 66 9.81 -2.18 -2.95
CA SER A 66 9.85 -2.65 -1.56
C SER A 66 8.49 -2.57 -0.88
N ASP A 67 7.77 -1.46 -1.06
CA ASP A 67 6.43 -1.29 -0.48
C ASP A 67 5.39 -2.23 -1.11
N ARG A 68 5.53 -2.61 -2.40
CA ARG A 68 4.65 -3.62 -3.02
C ARG A 68 4.80 -4.97 -2.36
N ILE A 69 6.05 -5.42 -2.22
CA ILE A 69 6.40 -6.70 -1.59
C ILE A 69 5.93 -6.70 -0.14
N ASN A 70 6.33 -5.69 0.63
CA ASN A 70 6.02 -5.61 2.06
C ASN A 70 4.52 -5.59 2.35
N VAL A 71 3.72 -4.83 1.57
CA VAL A 71 2.26 -4.88 1.67
C VAL A 71 1.76 -6.29 1.38
N GLY A 72 2.18 -6.90 0.27
CA GLY A 72 1.72 -8.23 -0.13
C GLY A 72 2.02 -9.34 0.89
N GLU A 73 3.18 -9.28 1.54
CA GLU A 73 3.56 -10.23 2.60
C GLU A 73 2.70 -10.07 3.87
N HIS A 74 2.26 -8.84 4.19
CA HIS A 74 1.56 -8.53 5.43
C HIS A 74 0.05 -8.35 5.28
N LEU A 75 -0.54 -8.56 4.09
CA LEU A 75 -1.99 -8.40 3.87
C LEU A 75 -2.84 -9.23 4.85
N ALA A 76 -2.37 -10.42 5.23
CA ALA A 76 -3.06 -11.29 6.19
C ALA A 76 -3.13 -10.71 7.61
N GLU A 77 -2.22 -9.78 7.95
CA GLU A 77 -2.17 -9.07 9.23
C GLU A 77 -2.97 -7.76 9.20
N LEU A 78 -3.45 -7.35 8.02
CA LEU A 78 -4.10 -6.05 7.77
C LEU A 78 -5.55 -6.14 7.28
N PRO A 79 -6.40 -7.08 7.76
CA PRO A 79 -7.72 -7.29 7.19
C PRO A 79 -8.60 -6.04 7.29
N MET A 80 -8.55 -5.28 8.40
CA MET A 80 -9.40 -4.10 8.53
C MET A 80 -8.93 -2.95 7.64
N SER A 81 -7.61 -2.73 7.55
CA SER A 81 -7.04 -1.68 6.70
C SER A 81 -7.36 -1.96 5.22
N VAL A 82 -7.37 -3.22 4.82
CA VAL A 82 -7.79 -3.63 3.47
C VAL A 82 -9.27 -3.33 3.24
N ASP A 83 -10.15 -3.61 4.21
CA ASP A 83 -11.58 -3.31 4.08
C ASP A 83 -11.85 -1.80 4.01
N TYR A 84 -11.23 -0.99 4.87
CA TYR A 84 -11.34 0.47 4.78
C TYR A 84 -10.73 1.05 3.49
N LEU A 85 -9.69 0.43 2.93
CA LEU A 85 -9.18 0.82 1.61
C LEU A 85 -10.18 0.48 0.51
N ARG A 86 -10.82 -0.69 0.57
CA ARG A 86 -11.86 -1.11 -0.37
C ARG A 86 -13.04 -0.14 -0.38
N ASP A 87 -13.42 0.35 0.79
CA ASP A 87 -14.49 1.35 0.95
C ASP A 87 -14.06 2.77 0.54
N GLY A 88 -12.77 3.00 0.27
CA GLY A 88 -12.23 4.30 -0.17
C GLY A 88 -11.91 5.26 0.97
N GLU A 89 -11.96 4.80 2.21
CA GLU A 89 -11.71 5.60 3.42
C GLU A 89 -10.21 5.84 3.66
N ILE A 90 -9.35 4.92 3.21
CA ILE A 90 -7.90 5.11 3.22
C ILE A 90 -7.27 4.75 1.86
N GLY A 91 -6.24 5.49 1.45
CA GLY A 91 -5.45 5.15 0.26
C GLY A 91 -4.31 4.15 0.51
N TYR A 92 -3.73 3.62 -0.56
CA TYR A 92 -2.62 2.64 -0.51
C TYR A 92 -1.41 3.10 0.31
N SER A 93 -1.11 4.41 0.33
CA SER A 93 -0.01 4.95 1.15
C SER A 93 -0.23 4.74 2.65
N HIS A 94 -1.48 4.74 3.14
CA HIS A 94 -1.76 4.36 4.54
C HIS A 94 -1.50 2.87 4.76
N LEU A 95 -1.96 2.02 3.84
CA LEU A 95 -1.76 0.57 3.91
C LEU A 95 -0.27 0.21 3.89
N SER A 96 0.54 0.88 3.06
CA SER A 96 2.01 0.72 3.05
C SER A 96 2.64 1.08 4.39
N VAL A 97 2.19 2.16 5.04
CA VAL A 97 2.67 2.52 6.39
C VAL A 97 2.24 1.48 7.43
N MET A 98 1.03 0.92 7.33
CA MET A 98 0.58 -0.18 8.19
C MET A 98 1.45 -1.41 8.03
N ALA A 99 1.67 -1.89 6.80
CA ALA A 99 2.50 -3.07 6.52
C ALA A 99 3.94 -2.91 7.03
N ARG A 100 4.56 -1.75 6.78
CA ARG A 100 5.91 -1.46 7.30
C ARG A 100 5.95 -1.40 8.82
N THR A 101 4.82 -1.13 9.46
CA THR A 101 4.70 -1.08 10.92
C THR A 101 4.54 -2.49 11.46
N ALA A 102 3.70 -3.31 10.83
CA ALA A 102 3.55 -4.73 11.12
C ALA A 102 4.90 -5.46 11.03
N GLU A 103 5.64 -5.27 9.93
CA GLU A 103 7.00 -5.80 9.77
C GLU A 103 7.94 -5.39 10.91
N ALA A 104 7.92 -4.09 11.28
CA ALA A 104 8.86 -3.55 12.26
C ALA A 104 8.61 -4.02 13.69
N VAL A 105 7.35 -4.26 14.09
CA VAL A 105 7.02 -4.65 15.47
C VAL A 105 6.66 -6.13 15.61
N GLY A 106 6.47 -6.83 14.48
CA GLY A 106 6.10 -8.24 14.41
C GLY A 106 4.84 -8.55 15.21
N LYS A 107 4.91 -9.56 16.07
CA LYS A 107 3.79 -10.02 16.91
C LYS A 107 3.15 -8.96 17.81
N ARG A 108 3.82 -7.82 18.01
CA ARG A 108 3.31 -6.71 18.81
C ARG A 108 2.41 -5.77 18.02
N PHE A 109 2.24 -6.02 16.72
CA PHE A 109 1.42 -5.21 15.84
C PHE A 109 -0.05 -5.29 16.25
N ALA A 110 -0.66 -4.14 16.46
CA ALA A 110 -2.06 -4.00 16.85
C ALA A 110 -2.77 -3.09 15.84
N GLU A 111 -3.28 -3.70 14.77
CA GLU A 111 -4.00 -2.98 13.70
C GLU A 111 -5.14 -2.11 14.25
N ARG A 112 -5.90 -2.63 15.23
CA ARG A 112 -7.05 -1.95 15.86
C ARG A 112 -6.68 -0.63 16.55
N GLU A 113 -5.45 -0.51 17.05
CA GLU A 113 -4.98 0.70 17.72
C GLU A 113 -4.55 1.77 16.70
N LEU A 114 -3.99 1.35 15.57
CA LEU A 114 -3.44 2.25 14.56
C LEU A 114 -4.47 2.70 13.53
N LEU A 115 -5.47 1.87 13.21
CA LEU A 115 -6.46 2.15 12.17
C LEU A 115 -7.23 3.46 12.38
N PRO A 116 -7.69 3.82 13.60
CA PRO A 116 -8.31 5.13 13.83
C PRO A 116 -7.40 6.30 13.44
N LEU A 117 -6.09 6.18 13.67
CA LEU A 117 -5.13 7.21 13.29
C LEU A 117 -4.94 7.31 11.77
N ALA A 118 -5.03 6.19 11.05
CA ALA A 118 -4.97 6.18 9.59
C ALA A 118 -6.20 6.82 8.94
N LEU A 119 -7.37 6.74 9.59
CA LEU A 119 -8.61 7.39 9.14
C LEU A 119 -8.60 8.91 9.38
N GLU A 120 -7.91 9.37 10.43
CA GLU A 120 -7.88 10.80 10.80
C GLU A 120 -6.76 11.58 10.10
N LEU A 121 -5.62 10.93 9.82
CA LEU A 121 -4.38 11.60 9.44
C LEU A 121 -4.01 11.32 7.99
N THR A 122 -3.37 12.28 7.32
CA THR A 122 -2.72 12.04 6.03
C THR A 122 -1.62 10.97 6.17
N PRO A 123 -1.23 10.26 5.08
CA PRO A 123 -0.25 9.18 5.17
C PRO A 123 1.07 9.61 5.80
N GLY A 124 1.52 10.83 5.49
CA GLY A 124 2.75 11.41 6.06
C GLY A 124 2.65 11.66 7.56
N LYS A 125 1.52 12.18 8.06
CA LYS A 125 1.31 12.38 9.51
C LYS A 125 1.13 11.05 10.23
N PHE A 126 0.39 10.12 9.62
CA PHE A 126 0.20 8.77 10.14
C PHE A 126 1.54 8.03 10.28
N TYR A 127 2.44 8.13 9.27
CA TYR A 127 3.80 7.59 9.35
C TYR A 127 4.53 8.03 10.63
N TYR A 128 4.54 9.33 10.94
CA TYR A 128 5.18 9.80 12.19
C TYR A 128 4.53 9.23 13.45
N LYS A 129 3.21 9.06 13.48
CA LYS A 129 2.54 8.39 14.61
C LYS A 129 2.97 6.93 14.75
N THR A 130 3.11 6.21 13.64
CA THR A 130 3.61 4.82 13.70
C THR A 130 5.05 4.73 14.19
N LEU A 131 5.91 5.73 13.95
CA LEU A 131 7.27 5.75 14.51
C LEU A 131 7.27 5.80 16.04
N HIS A 132 6.37 6.57 16.65
CA HIS A 132 6.22 6.58 18.10
C HIS A 132 5.69 5.24 18.62
N TYR A 133 4.66 4.70 17.96
CA TYR A 133 4.09 3.40 18.30
C TYR A 133 5.14 2.28 18.28
N ARG A 134 5.99 2.23 17.25
CA ARG A 134 7.08 1.23 17.12
C ARG A 134 8.05 1.22 18.30
N HIS A 135 8.25 2.37 18.96
CA HIS A 135 9.11 2.48 20.14
C HIS A 135 8.37 2.24 21.46
N SER A 136 7.02 2.30 21.47
CA SER A 136 6.23 2.12 22.68
C SER A 136 5.81 0.69 22.94
N VAL A 137 5.79 -0.15 21.91
CA VAL A 137 5.51 -1.59 22.02
C VAL A 137 6.80 -2.38 22.09
#